data_AF-A0A258BJ75-F1
#
_entry.id   AF-A0A258BJ75-F1
#
_cell.length_a   1.000
_cell.length_b   1.000
_cell.length_c   1.000
_cell.angle_alpha   90.00
_cell.angle_beta   90.00
_cell.angle_gamma   90.00
#
_symmetry.space_group_name_H-M   'P 1'
#
loop_
_entity.id
_entity.type
_entity.pdbx_description
1 polymer ?
#
loop_
_entity_poly.entity_id
_entity_poly.type
_entity_poly.pdbx_seq_one_letter_code
_entity_poly.pdbx_strand_id
1 'polypeptide(L)'
;MAMAWPTETGMGMDHNKPKTFGGRLVSWLGAWHPAVIHFPIALLLTVALLEALAAARKKPVYNAGNKVLLAFATVGGFAAAGLGWANAGLPAPDDATALTWHRWIGTLIPFVYLLLWRLKRPAETAVTRPSSRLYETTLVVAVALILIQAYLGGEVTHGAGHMAF
;
A
#
# COMPACT_ATOMS: atom_id res chain seq x y z
N MET A 1 13.64 -41.58 -14.92
CA MET A 1 12.28 -41.01 -15.11
C MET A 1 12.29 -39.61 -14.53
N ALA A 2 12.33 -38.58 -15.39
CA ALA A 2 12.24 -37.20 -14.97
C ALA A 2 10.75 -36.85 -14.79
N MET A 3 10.41 -36.33 -13.61
CA MET A 3 9.04 -35.92 -13.28
C MET A 3 8.73 -34.64 -14.08
N ALA A 4 7.94 -34.78 -15.14
CA ALA A 4 7.44 -33.65 -15.91
C ALA A 4 6.46 -32.86 -15.03
N TRP A 5 6.69 -31.55 -14.91
CA TRP A 5 5.74 -30.61 -14.32
C TRP A 5 4.37 -30.73 -15.02
N PRO A 6 3.23 -30.65 -14.31
CA PRO A 6 1.93 -30.71 -14.95
C PRO A 6 1.74 -29.47 -15.82
N THR A 7 1.83 -29.65 -17.14
CA THR A 7 1.29 -28.71 -18.12
C THR A 7 -0.14 -29.10 -18.42
N GLU A 8 -1.07 -28.85 -17.50
CA GLU A 8 -2.49 -29.02 -17.81
C GLU A 8 -3.36 -27.85 -17.32
N THR A 9 -3.90 -27.15 -18.31
CA THR A 9 -5.32 -26.78 -18.37
C THR A 9 -5.88 -26.01 -17.17
N GLY A 10 -5.37 -24.80 -16.97
CA GLY A 10 -6.17 -23.78 -16.30
C GLY A 10 -7.40 -23.48 -17.15
N MET A 11 -8.58 -23.80 -16.62
CA MET A 11 -9.89 -23.42 -17.16
C MET A 11 -9.82 -22.00 -17.73
N GLY A 12 -10.23 -21.86 -18.99
CA GLY A 12 -10.28 -20.59 -19.68
C GLY A 12 -11.16 -19.60 -18.92
N MET A 13 -10.53 -18.76 -18.11
CA MET A 13 -11.03 -17.41 -17.95
C MET A 13 -10.85 -16.74 -19.30
N ASP A 14 -11.95 -16.25 -19.85
CA ASP A 14 -11.96 -15.18 -20.86
C ASP A 14 -10.76 -14.26 -20.60
N HIS A 15 -9.75 -14.40 -21.45
CA HIS A 15 -8.65 -13.47 -21.53
C HIS A 15 -8.95 -12.57 -22.73
N ASN A 16 -9.89 -11.65 -22.58
CA ASN A 16 -9.94 -10.45 -23.41
C ASN A 16 -8.71 -9.57 -23.12
N LYS A 17 -7.51 -10.10 -23.41
CA LYS A 17 -6.27 -9.33 -23.39
C LYS A 17 -6.46 -8.16 -24.34
N PRO A 18 -6.16 -6.93 -23.91
CA PRO A 18 -6.35 -5.76 -24.75
C PRO A 18 -5.64 -5.93 -26.09
N LYS A 19 -6.42 -5.77 -27.18
CA LYS A 19 -5.91 -5.94 -28.55
C LYS A 19 -5.08 -4.74 -29.00
N THR A 20 -5.28 -3.58 -28.38
CA THR A 20 -4.53 -2.35 -28.66
C THR A 20 -3.19 -2.33 -27.90
N PHE A 21 -2.18 -1.66 -28.48
CA PHE A 21 -0.90 -1.44 -27.80
C PHE A 21 -1.08 -0.73 -26.45
N GLY A 22 -1.87 0.35 -26.43
CA GLY A 22 -2.11 1.13 -25.22
C GLY A 22 -2.73 0.30 -24.10
N GLY A 23 -3.73 -0.55 -24.41
CA GLY A 23 -4.32 -1.42 -23.40
C GLY A 23 -3.33 -2.47 -22.88
N ARG A 24 -2.46 -3.03 -23.73
CA ARG A 24 -1.39 -3.94 -23.28
C ARG A 24 -0.40 -3.24 -22.36
N LEU A 25 -0.05 -2.00 -22.67
CA LEU A 25 0.85 -1.20 -21.83
C LEU A 25 0.23 -0.92 -20.45
N VAL A 26 -1.04 -0.52 -20.39
CA VAL A 26 -1.76 -0.29 -19.12
C VAL A 26 -1.83 -1.58 -18.30
N SER A 27 -2.18 -2.70 -18.93
CA SER A 27 -2.23 -4.01 -18.25
C SER A 27 -0.86 -4.43 -17.72
N TRP A 28 0.20 -4.25 -18.52
CA TRP A 28 1.57 -4.55 -18.08
C TRP A 28 2.02 -3.67 -16.92
N LEU A 29 1.72 -2.36 -16.96
CA LEU A 29 1.99 -1.45 -15.85
C LEU A 29 1.20 -1.86 -14.60
N GLY A 30 -0.09 -2.13 -14.72
CA GLY A 30 -0.96 -2.57 -13.62
C GLY A 30 -0.44 -3.81 -12.91
N ALA A 31 0.14 -4.77 -13.64
CA ALA A 31 0.73 -5.97 -13.08
C ALA A 31 1.89 -5.71 -12.09
N TRP A 32 2.50 -4.53 -12.10
CA TRP A 32 3.52 -4.13 -11.12
C TRP A 32 2.93 -3.68 -9.77
N HIS A 33 1.61 -3.47 -9.68
CA HIS A 33 0.97 -2.99 -8.45
C HIS A 33 1.36 -3.83 -7.21
N PRO A 34 1.26 -5.18 -7.22
CA PRO A 34 1.64 -5.99 -6.06
C PRO A 34 3.12 -5.86 -5.68
N ALA A 35 4.02 -5.57 -6.62
CA ALA A 35 5.43 -5.33 -6.29
C ALA A 35 5.60 -3.95 -5.63
N VAL A 36 5.02 -2.91 -6.24
CA VAL A 36 5.23 -1.52 -5.84
C VAL A 36 4.60 -1.19 -4.48
N ILE A 37 3.50 -1.83 -4.07
CA ILE A 37 2.86 -1.61 -2.76
C ILE A 37 3.79 -1.92 -1.57
N HIS A 38 4.74 -2.84 -1.71
CA HIS A 38 5.60 -3.26 -0.59
C HIS A 38 6.48 -2.12 -0.09
N PHE A 39 6.96 -1.26 -0.99
CA PHE A 39 7.86 -0.18 -0.64
C PHE A 39 7.21 0.87 0.28
N PRO A 40 6.09 1.54 -0.07
CA PRO A 40 5.46 2.50 0.80
C PRO A 40 4.89 1.86 2.09
N ILE A 41 4.46 0.60 2.07
CA ILE A 41 4.06 -0.14 3.27
C ILE A 41 5.23 -0.28 4.23
N ALA A 42 6.38 -0.78 3.76
CA ALA A 42 7.56 -0.99 4.59
C ALA A 42 8.06 0.34 5.18
N LEU A 43 8.05 1.43 4.40
CA LEU A 43 8.44 2.75 4.87
C LEU A 43 7.52 3.27 5.98
N LEU A 44 6.19 3.15 5.84
CA LEU A 44 5.26 3.59 6.88
C LEU A 44 5.45 2.79 8.18
N LEU A 45 5.53 1.45 8.08
CA LEU A 45 5.72 0.59 9.26
C LEU A 45 7.06 0.87 9.94
N THR A 46 8.10 1.18 9.16
CA THR A 46 9.39 1.64 9.69
C THR A 46 9.26 2.96 10.43
N VAL A 47 8.54 3.94 9.87
CA VAL A 47 8.25 5.21 10.55
C VAL A 47 7.52 4.97 11.88
N ALA A 48 6.50 4.11 11.88
CA ALA A 48 5.77 3.77 13.10
C ALA A 48 6.67 3.14 14.18
N LEU A 49 7.53 2.19 13.79
CA LEU A 49 8.51 1.59 14.69
C LEU A 49 9.50 2.63 15.24
N LEU A 50 10.02 3.50 14.38
CA LEU A 50 10.98 4.53 14.77
C LEU A 50 10.37 5.60 15.68
N GLU A 51 9.11 5.99 15.47
CA GLU A 51 8.40 6.87 16.41
C GLU A 51 8.19 6.17 17.77
N ALA A 52 7.80 4.90 17.78
CA ALA A 52 7.64 4.13 19.02
C ALA A 52 8.97 4.01 19.79
N LEU A 53 10.08 3.75 19.09
CA LEU A 53 11.42 3.71 19.68
C LEU A 53 11.86 5.08 20.20
N ALA A 54 11.61 6.16 19.45
CA ALA A 54 11.91 7.51 19.89
C ALA A 54 11.15 7.87 21.17
N ALA A 55 9.87 7.51 21.26
CA ALA A 55 9.03 7.72 22.44
C ALA A 55 9.51 6.88 23.63
N ALA A 56 9.76 5.58 23.43
CA ALA A 56 10.17 4.66 24.50
C ALA A 56 11.57 4.97 25.04
N ARG A 57 12.51 5.33 24.15
CA ARG A 57 13.92 5.58 24.51
C ARG A 57 14.21 7.04 24.82
N LYS A 58 13.27 7.96 24.53
CA LYS A 58 13.43 9.41 24.67
C LYS A 58 14.67 9.95 23.93
N LYS A 59 14.99 9.36 22.77
CA LYS A 59 16.13 9.77 21.94
C LYS A 59 15.64 10.20 20.55
N PRO A 60 15.88 11.47 20.15
CA PRO A 60 15.40 11.99 18.87
C PRO A 60 16.11 11.38 17.66
N VAL A 61 17.26 10.73 17.85
CA VAL A 61 18.00 10.07 16.76
C VAL A 61 17.16 9.01 16.03
N TYR A 62 16.25 8.33 16.73
CA TYR A 62 15.44 7.26 16.14
C TYR A 62 14.45 7.78 15.09
N ASN A 63 13.91 8.99 15.25
CA ASN A 63 12.89 9.52 14.35
C ASN A 63 13.38 10.68 13.45
N ALA A 64 14.69 10.92 13.41
CA ALA A 64 15.31 11.97 12.59
C ALA A 64 15.05 11.78 11.07
N GLY A 65 15.08 10.53 10.59
CA GLY A 65 14.85 10.20 9.19
C GLY A 65 13.38 10.14 8.76
N ASN A 66 12.43 10.17 9.71
CA ASN A 66 11.02 9.84 9.43
C ASN A 66 10.36 10.77 8.40
N LYS A 67 10.76 12.04 8.35
CA LYS A 67 10.21 12.98 7.35
C LYS A 67 10.60 12.60 5.92
N VAL A 68 11.83 12.12 5.71
CA VAL A 68 12.31 11.66 4.40
C VAL A 68 11.62 10.34 4.04
N LEU A 69 11.53 9.40 4.98
CA LEU A 69 10.81 8.14 4.77
C LEU A 69 9.35 8.37 4.38
N LEU A 70 8.64 9.27 5.06
CA LEU A 70 7.27 9.64 4.72
C LEU A 70 7.14 10.28 3.34
N ALA A 71 8.15 11.05 2.88
CA ALA A 71 8.15 11.60 1.53
C ALA A 71 8.20 10.49 0.47
N PHE A 72 9.12 9.53 0.62
CA PHE A 72 9.20 8.38 -0.28
C PHE A 72 7.98 7.45 -0.18
N ALA A 73 7.43 7.26 1.03
CA ALA A 73 6.18 6.52 1.21
C ALA A 73 5.02 7.20 0.49
N THR A 74 4.94 8.53 0.52
CA THR A 74 3.92 9.31 -0.19
C THR A 74 4.03 9.12 -1.71
N VAL A 75 5.23 9.33 -2.27
CA VAL A 75 5.47 9.15 -3.72
C VAL A 75 5.18 7.71 -4.15
N GLY A 76 5.70 6.72 -3.41
CA GLY A 76 5.45 5.31 -3.66
C GLY A 76 3.97 4.94 -3.53
N GLY A 77 3.25 5.53 -2.58
CA GLY A 77 1.81 5.33 -2.39
C GLY A 77 0.99 5.83 -3.57
N PHE A 78 1.30 7.02 -4.11
CA PHE A 78 0.63 7.53 -5.31
C PHE A 78 0.92 6.67 -6.53
N ALA A 79 2.17 6.23 -6.70
CA ALA A 79 2.53 5.29 -7.76
C ALA A 79 1.74 3.98 -7.62
N ALA A 80 1.73 3.38 -6.42
CA ALA A 80 0.99 2.15 -6.14
C ALA A 80 -0.50 2.29 -6.41
N ALA A 81 -1.14 3.39 -5.99
CA ALA A 81 -2.55 3.65 -6.26
C ALA A 81 -2.84 3.75 -7.76
N GLY A 82 -2.01 4.48 -8.52
CA GLY A 82 -2.14 4.57 -9.97
C GLY A 82 -2.02 3.21 -10.67
N LEU A 83 -1.05 2.38 -10.25
CA LEU A 83 -0.91 1.02 -10.76
C LEU A 83 -2.09 0.12 -10.34
N GLY A 84 -2.65 0.34 -9.16
CA GLY A 84 -3.84 -0.40 -8.68
C GLY A 84 -5.06 -0.14 -9.55
N TRP A 85 -5.29 1.11 -9.95
CA TRP A 85 -6.33 1.47 -10.93
C TRP A 85 -6.05 0.88 -12.31
N ALA A 86 -4.79 0.87 -12.76
CA ALA A 86 -4.41 0.22 -14.01
C ALA A 86 -4.63 -1.30 -13.99
N ASN A 87 -4.45 -1.94 -12.83
CA ASN A 87 -4.64 -3.38 -12.62
C ASN A 87 -6.12 -3.76 -12.50
N ALA A 88 -6.89 -3.00 -11.72
CA ALA A 88 -8.27 -3.31 -11.39
C ALA A 88 -9.28 -2.86 -12.46
N GLY A 89 -8.87 -2.00 -13.40
CA GLY A 89 -9.79 -1.42 -14.39
C GLY A 89 -10.79 -0.44 -13.78
N LEU A 90 -11.79 -0.04 -14.58
CA LEU A 90 -12.88 0.82 -14.13
C LEU A 90 -13.88 0.03 -13.27
N PRO A 91 -14.61 0.71 -12.36
CA PRO A 91 -15.62 0.05 -11.54
C PRO A 91 -16.73 -0.57 -12.39
N ALA A 92 -17.11 -1.80 -12.07
CA ALA A 92 -18.21 -2.51 -12.68
C ALA A 92 -19.30 -2.87 -11.63
N PRO A 93 -20.57 -3.00 -12.03
CA PRO A 93 -21.67 -3.32 -11.10
C PRO A 93 -21.51 -4.66 -10.37
N ASP A 94 -20.76 -5.60 -10.95
CA ASP A 94 -20.48 -6.94 -10.45
C ASP A 94 -19.13 -7.06 -9.74
N ASP A 95 -18.43 -5.94 -9.48
CA ASP A 95 -17.21 -5.92 -8.68
C ASP A 95 -17.47 -6.53 -7.29
N ALA A 96 -16.60 -7.47 -6.88
CA ALA A 96 -16.65 -8.01 -5.53
C ALA A 96 -16.50 -6.90 -4.48
N THR A 97 -17.24 -6.99 -3.37
CA THR A 97 -17.21 -5.98 -2.29
C THR A 97 -15.79 -5.71 -1.78
N ALA A 98 -14.96 -6.75 -1.66
CA ALA A 98 -13.56 -6.62 -1.28
C ALA A 98 -12.77 -5.74 -2.26
N LEU A 99 -12.97 -5.89 -3.58
CA LEU A 99 -12.33 -5.07 -4.60
C LEU A 99 -12.78 -3.61 -4.53
N THR A 100 -14.08 -3.37 -4.33
CA THR A 100 -14.61 -2.01 -4.16
C THR A 100 -13.96 -1.30 -2.98
N TRP A 101 -13.93 -1.93 -1.80
CA TRP A 101 -13.29 -1.34 -0.61
C TRP A 101 -11.79 -1.19 -0.80
N HIS A 102 -11.11 -2.20 -1.34
CA HIS A 102 -9.67 -2.17 -1.59
C HIS A 102 -9.30 -0.98 -2.49
N ARG A 103 -10.06 -0.74 -3.56
CA ARG A 103 -9.82 0.36 -4.50
C ARG A 103 -9.95 1.73 -3.82
N TRP A 104 -11.04 1.97 -3.11
CA TRP A 104 -11.32 3.29 -2.55
C TRP A 104 -10.44 3.61 -1.33
N ILE A 105 -10.24 2.65 -0.43
CA ILE A 105 -9.32 2.83 0.71
C ILE A 105 -7.88 2.99 0.19
N GLY A 106 -7.46 2.16 -0.76
CA GLY A 106 -6.13 2.23 -1.37
C GLY A 106 -5.85 3.57 -2.06
N THR A 107 -6.88 4.18 -2.64
CA THR A 107 -6.77 5.53 -3.24
C THR A 107 -6.59 6.62 -2.18
N LEU A 108 -7.19 6.48 -0.99
CA LEU A 108 -7.11 7.46 0.08
C LEU A 108 -5.77 7.44 0.84
N ILE A 109 -5.17 6.27 1.01
CA ILE A 109 -3.92 6.08 1.78
C ILE A 109 -2.77 7.02 1.39
N PRO A 110 -2.41 7.24 0.11
CA PRO A 110 -1.33 8.17 -0.22
C PRO A 110 -1.61 9.61 0.23
N PHE A 111 -2.87 10.03 0.35
CA PHE A 111 -3.21 11.33 0.93
C PHE A 111 -3.01 11.35 2.45
N VAL A 112 -3.25 10.23 3.13
CA VAL A 112 -2.92 10.09 4.57
C VAL A 112 -1.39 10.16 4.77
N TYR A 113 -0.60 9.56 3.87
CA TYR A 113 0.86 9.67 3.90
C TYR A 113 1.33 11.10 3.66
N LEU A 114 0.70 11.79 2.71
CA LEU A 114 0.96 13.20 2.45
C LEU A 114 0.66 14.06 3.69
N LEU A 115 -0.45 13.80 4.38
CA LEU A 115 -0.80 14.47 5.63
C LEU A 115 0.25 14.19 6.72
N LEU A 116 0.66 12.93 6.91
CA LEU A 116 1.74 12.57 7.84
C LEU A 116 3.03 13.31 7.53
N TRP A 117 3.43 13.37 6.26
CA TRP A 117 4.61 14.09 5.82
C TRP A 117 4.54 15.59 6.12
N ARG A 118 3.37 16.21 5.89
CA ARG A 118 3.11 17.62 6.20
C ARG A 118 3.15 17.89 7.72
N LEU A 119 2.57 17.00 8.52
CA LEU A 119 2.53 17.13 9.97
C LEU A 119 3.89 16.82 10.63
N LYS A 120 4.71 15.95 10.02
CA LYS A 120 6.02 15.62 10.54
C LYS A 120 6.95 16.84 10.47
N ARG A 121 7.45 17.24 11.63
CA ARG A 121 8.45 18.30 11.79
C ARG A 121 9.81 17.85 11.22
N PRO A 122 10.60 18.77 10.61
CA PRO A 122 12.00 18.53 10.28
C PRO A 122 12.81 18.09 11.52
N ALA A 123 13.88 17.32 11.31
CA ALA A 123 14.66 16.69 12.38
C ALA A 123 15.18 17.72 13.40
N GLU A 124 15.66 18.86 12.93
CA GLU A 124 16.22 19.95 13.74
C GLU A 124 15.19 20.48 14.74
N THR A 125 13.93 20.58 14.32
CA THR A 125 12.82 21.07 15.15
C THR A 125 12.16 19.98 15.99
N ALA A 126 12.29 18.71 15.59
CA ALA A 126 11.72 17.57 16.31
C ALA A 126 12.52 17.20 17.58
N VAL A 127 13.80 17.59 17.65
CA VAL A 127 14.64 17.40 18.85
C VAL A 127 14.12 18.18 20.05
N THR A 128 13.57 19.37 19.82
CA THR A 128 13.19 20.31 20.90
C THR A 128 11.68 20.40 21.13
N ARG A 129 10.86 19.83 20.22
CA ARG A 129 9.40 19.89 20.30
C ARG A 129 8.80 18.50 20.12
N PRO A 130 7.88 18.09 21.01
CA PRO A 130 7.20 16.81 20.87
C PRO A 130 6.35 16.76 19.59
N SER A 131 6.06 15.53 19.15
CA SER A 131 5.09 15.27 18.10
C SER A 131 3.72 15.84 18.47
N SER A 132 2.97 16.32 17.48
CA SER A 132 1.60 16.77 17.73
C SER A 132 0.69 15.56 17.90
N ARG A 133 -0.34 15.69 18.75
CA ARG A 133 -1.37 14.65 18.91
C ARG A 133 -2.01 14.28 17.57
N LEU A 134 -2.24 15.26 16.70
CA LEU A 134 -2.77 15.05 15.36
C LEU A 134 -1.85 14.15 14.51
N TYR A 135 -0.52 14.33 14.58
CA TYR A 135 0.43 13.46 13.88
C TYR A 135 0.37 12.03 14.41
N GLU A 136 0.41 11.87 15.74
CA GLU A 136 0.38 10.57 16.40
C GLU A 136 -0.91 9.79 16.06
N THR A 137 -2.07 10.44 16.17
CA THR A 137 -3.36 9.82 15.82
C THR A 137 -3.43 9.48 14.33
N THR A 138 -2.94 10.36 13.46
CA THR A 138 -2.90 10.09 12.02
C THR A 138 -2.01 8.89 11.71
N LEU A 139 -0.90 8.71 12.42
CA LEU A 139 0.02 7.60 12.20
C LEU A 139 -0.61 6.27 12.61
N VAL A 140 -1.29 6.23 13.75
CA VAL A 140 -2.05 5.04 14.20
C VAL A 140 -3.13 4.69 13.19
N VAL A 141 -3.91 5.68 12.73
CA VAL A 141 -4.94 5.47 11.70
C VAL A 141 -4.32 4.96 10.40
N ALA A 142 -3.19 5.51 9.95
CA ALA A 142 -2.52 5.07 8.73
C ALA A 142 -2.06 3.61 8.83
N VAL A 143 -1.51 3.19 9.98
CA VAL A 143 -1.13 1.79 10.21
C VAL A 143 -2.36 0.88 10.16
N ALA A 144 -3.46 1.26 10.82
CA ALA A 144 -4.70 0.48 10.80
C ALA A 144 -5.26 0.35 9.36
N LEU A 145 -5.29 1.44 8.59
CA LEU A 145 -5.70 1.43 7.18
C LEU A 145 -4.85 0.48 6.34
N ILE A 146 -3.53 0.42 6.58
CA ILE A 146 -2.64 -0.50 5.87
C ILE A 146 -2.92 -1.95 6.21
N LEU A 147 -3.19 -2.27 7.47
CA LEU A 147 -3.56 -3.63 7.86
C LEU A 147 -4.89 -4.06 7.23
N ILE A 148 -5.88 -3.17 7.22
CA ILE A 148 -7.16 -3.39 6.52
C ILE A 148 -6.92 -3.61 5.02
N GLN A 149 -6.07 -2.81 4.39
CA GLN A 149 -5.74 -2.97 2.97
C GLN A 149 -4.97 -4.24 2.66
N ALA A 150 -4.08 -4.68 3.54
CA ALA A 150 -3.37 -5.94 3.39
C ALA A 150 -4.36 -7.12 3.41
N TYR A 151 -5.33 -7.11 4.34
CA TYR A 151 -6.40 -8.10 4.37
C TYR A 151 -7.26 -8.07 3.10
N LEU A 152 -7.74 -6.89 2.69
CA LEU A 152 -8.55 -6.74 1.49
C LEU A 152 -7.79 -7.13 0.22
N GLY A 153 -6.49 -6.81 0.12
CA GLY A 153 -5.65 -7.23 -1.00
C GLY A 153 -5.45 -8.75 -1.05
N GLY A 154 -5.34 -9.39 0.12
CA GLY A 154 -5.35 -10.84 0.27
C GLY A 154 -6.66 -11.44 -0.27
N GLU A 155 -7.80 -10.88 0.11
CA GLU A 155 -9.12 -11.33 -0.33
C GLU A 155 -9.35 -11.11 -1.84
N VAL A 156 -8.89 -9.99 -2.40
CA VAL A 156 -8.92 -9.74 -3.85
C VAL A 156 -8.10 -10.76 -4.63
N THR A 157 -6.98 -11.23 -4.06
CA THR A 157 -6.05 -12.14 -4.76
C THR A 157 -6.42 -13.62 -4.57
N HIS A 158 -6.93 -13.99 -3.40
CA HIS A 158 -7.15 -15.39 -3.00
C HIS A 158 -8.62 -15.76 -2.79
N GLY A 159 -9.54 -14.79 -2.88
CA GLY A 159 -10.98 -14.99 -2.69
C GLY A 159 -11.47 -14.77 -1.25
N ALA A 160 -12.79 -14.74 -1.11
CA ALA A 160 -13.46 -14.61 0.20
C ALA A 160 -13.08 -15.77 1.12
N GLY A 161 -12.86 -15.47 2.41
CA GLY A 161 -12.47 -16.50 3.37
C GLY A 161 -11.04 -17.03 3.18
N HIS A 162 -10.15 -16.30 2.49
CA HIS A 162 -8.76 -16.72 2.25
C HIS A 162 -7.91 -17.03 3.51
N MET A 163 -8.40 -16.69 4.71
CA MET A 163 -7.77 -17.02 6.00
C MET A 163 -8.57 -18.05 6.83
N ALA A 164 -9.62 -18.66 6.27
CA ALA A 164 -10.35 -19.74 6.93
C ALA A 164 -9.46 -20.99 7.04
N PHE A 165 -9.54 -21.68 8.18
CA PHE A 165 -8.86 -22.94 8.45
C PHE A 165 -9.84 -24.11 8.31
#